data_AF-A0A7C4M567-F1
#
_entry.id   AF-A0A7C4M567-F1
#
_cell.length_a   1.000
_cell.length_b   1.000
_cell.length_c   1.000
_cell.angle_alpha   90.00
_cell.angle_beta   90.00
_cell.angle_gamma   90.00
#
_symmetry.space_group_name_H-M   'P 1'
#
loop_
_entity.id
_entity.type
_entity.pdbx_description
1 polymer ?
#
loop_
_entity_poly.entity_id
_entity_poly.type
_entity_poly.pdbx_seq_one_letter_code
_entity_poly.pdbx_strand_id
1 'polypeptide(L)'
;MKSRVILELYHDSTVEPFENPRFNTIEVMKMLKEAEIRGFIVKIVDTAGWSRELLMERYKQIVRRCRKGGGIFGPRNKRGWFFGREVPALIILTEGGKPELYPAQIGNSLITISEILKKLLSKRGGDGHLHVH
;
A
#
# COMPACT_ATOMS: atom_id res chain seq x y z
N MET A 1 -24.67 6.42 1.95
CA MET A 1 -23.93 5.13 1.92
C MET A 1 -22.45 5.44 2.18
N LYS A 2 -21.81 4.81 3.17
CA LYS A 2 -20.36 5.00 3.39
C LYS A 2 -19.62 4.30 2.24
N SER A 3 -18.83 5.04 1.45
CA SER A 3 -17.98 4.44 0.41
C SER A 3 -17.12 3.33 1.00
N ARG A 4 -17.16 2.14 0.39
CA ARG A 4 -16.33 1.02 0.81
C ARG A 4 -14.89 1.26 0.39
N VAL A 5 -13.97 1.13 1.34
CA VAL A 5 -12.54 1.22 1.11
C VAL A 5 -11.90 -0.09 1.53
N ILE A 6 -11.16 -0.71 0.62
CA ILE A 6 -10.45 -1.97 0.83
C ILE A 6 -8.95 -1.66 0.86
N LEU A 7 -8.27 -2.18 1.89
CA LEU A 7 -6.83 -2.08 2.09
C LEU A 7 -6.24 -3.48 1.89
N GLU A 8 -5.47 -3.67 0.82
CA GLU A 8 -4.85 -4.96 0.48
C GLU A 8 -3.32 -4.84 0.62
N LEU A 9 -2.76 -5.44 1.67
CA LEU A 9 -1.32 -5.46 1.93
C LEU A 9 -0.70 -6.74 1.36
N TYR A 10 0.28 -6.61 0.48
CA TYR A 10 1.16 -7.67 0.02
C TYR A 10 2.46 -7.58 0.79
N HIS A 11 2.78 -8.64 1.53
CA HIS A 11 4.08 -8.76 2.19
C HIS A 11 4.52 -10.21 2.19
N ASP A 12 5.82 -10.43 2.12
CA ASP A 12 6.41 -11.75 2.32
C ASP A 12 6.76 -11.88 3.81
N SER A 13 6.18 -12.86 4.50
CA SER A 13 6.44 -13.07 5.94
C SER A 13 7.81 -13.70 6.22
N THR A 14 8.49 -14.20 5.20
CA THR A 14 9.76 -14.92 5.31
C THR A 14 10.97 -14.05 4.96
N VAL A 15 10.73 -12.84 4.44
CA VAL A 15 11.78 -11.91 3.99
C VAL A 15 11.71 -10.64 4.82
N GLU A 16 12.87 -10.20 5.32
CA GLU A 16 12.98 -8.87 5.93
C GLU A 16 12.87 -7.79 4.84
N PRO A 17 11.95 -6.83 4.98
CA PRO A 17 11.77 -5.78 4.00
C PRO A 17 12.94 -4.81 4.01
N PHE A 18 13.22 -4.19 2.86
CA PHE A 18 14.27 -3.18 2.78
C PHE A 18 14.02 -1.99 3.71
N GLU A 19 15.11 -1.43 4.25
CA GLU A 19 15.06 -0.24 5.12
C GLU A 19 14.49 0.99 4.40
N ASN A 20 14.57 1.04 3.07
CA ASN A 20 14.02 2.11 2.25
C ASN A 20 13.24 1.53 1.05
N PRO A 21 11.92 1.76 0.94
CA PRO A 21 11.08 2.58 1.81
C PRO A 21 10.87 1.97 3.20
N ARG A 22 10.96 2.80 4.25
CA ARG A 22 10.79 2.34 5.64
C ARG A 22 9.48 1.58 5.84
N PHE A 23 9.58 0.37 6.35
CA PHE A 23 8.44 -0.48 6.69
C PHE A 23 8.64 -1.11 8.06
N ASN A 24 7.75 -0.79 9.00
CA ASN A 24 7.71 -1.45 10.30
C ASN A 24 6.48 -2.37 10.34
N THR A 25 6.72 -3.67 10.27
CA THR A 25 5.66 -4.69 10.20
C THR A 25 4.70 -4.59 11.38
N ILE A 26 5.22 -4.45 12.60
CA ILE A 26 4.39 -4.38 13.82
C ILE A 26 3.50 -3.13 13.80
N GLU A 27 4.08 -1.99 13.42
CA GLU A 27 3.34 -0.72 13.34
C GLU A 27 2.24 -0.77 12.27
N VAL A 28 2.58 -1.24 11.06
CA VAL A 28 1.64 -1.33 9.93
C VAL A 28 0.51 -2.32 10.23
N MET A 29 0.81 -3.48 10.81
CA MET A 29 -0.22 -4.46 11.16
C MET A 29 -1.17 -3.93 12.25
N LYS A 30 -0.66 -3.17 13.24
CA LYS A 30 -1.51 -2.48 14.22
C LYS A 30 -2.43 -1.47 13.56
N MET A 31 -1.91 -0.65 12.63
CA MET A 31 -2.72 0.33 11.90
C MET A 31 -3.79 -0.33 11.02
N LEU A 32 -3.47 -1.45 10.37
CA LEU A 32 -4.44 -2.20 9.58
C LEU A 32 -5.56 -2.77 10.46
N LYS A 33 -5.22 -3.35 11.62
CA LYS A 33 -6.23 -3.81 12.59
C LYS A 33 -7.12 -2.66 13.07
N GLU A 34 -6.54 -1.49 13.33
CA GLU A 34 -7.32 -0.29 13.67
C GLU A 34 -8.24 0.15 12.52
N ALA A 35 -7.76 0.10 11.27
CA ALA A 35 -8.57 0.40 10.10
C ALA A 35 -9.76 -0.56 10.00
N GLU A 36 -9.55 -1.85 10.21
CA GLU A 36 -10.63 -2.85 10.22
C GLU A 36 -11.72 -2.50 11.25
N ILE A 37 -11.33 -2.17 12.48
CA ILE A 37 -12.24 -1.74 13.55
C ILE A 37 -13.02 -0.48 13.15
N ARG A 38 -12.37 0.46 12.45
CA ARG A 38 -13.00 1.68 11.92
C ARG A 38 -13.87 1.42 10.68
N GLY A 39 -14.05 0.15 10.28
CA GLY A 39 -14.92 -0.31 9.20
C GLY A 39 -14.28 -0.30 7.80
N PHE A 40 -12.95 -0.33 7.71
CA PHE A 40 -12.26 -0.60 6.44
C PHE A 40 -12.23 -2.11 6.20
N ILE A 41 -12.25 -2.54 4.94
CA ILE A 41 -12.07 -3.96 4.64
C ILE A 41 -10.56 -4.19 4.50
N VAL A 42 -9.97 -4.99 5.37
CA VAL A 42 -8.54 -5.27 5.33
C VAL A 42 -8.30 -6.66 4.76
N LYS A 43 -7.30 -6.77 3.88
CA LYS A 43 -6.81 -8.02 3.32
C LYS A 43 -5.29 -8.04 3.44
N ILE A 44 -4.77 -9.07 4.07
CA ILE A 44 -3.32 -9.32 4.13
C ILE A 44 -3.05 -10.50 3.22
N VAL A 45 -2.23 -10.29 2.21
CA VAL A 45 -1.79 -11.28 1.23
C VAL A 45 -0.35 -11.61 1.55
N ASP A 46 -0.14 -12.77 2.17
CA ASP A 46 1.19 -13.33 2.32
C ASP A 46 1.68 -13.84 0.97
N THR A 47 2.80 -13.30 0.51
CA THR A 47 3.42 -13.63 -0.77
C THR A 47 4.57 -14.63 -0.63
N ALA A 48 4.77 -15.20 0.58
CA ALA A 48 5.78 -16.21 0.79
C ALA A 48 5.54 -17.39 -0.15
N GLY A 49 6.60 -17.82 -0.84
CA GLY A 49 6.54 -18.89 -1.84
C GLY A 49 5.97 -18.47 -3.20
N TRP A 50 5.56 -17.22 -3.41
CA TRP A 50 5.16 -16.75 -4.74
C TRP A 50 6.37 -16.61 -5.65
N SER A 51 6.26 -17.14 -6.87
CA SER A 51 7.27 -16.94 -7.90
C SER A 51 7.32 -15.47 -8.31
N ARG A 52 8.50 -15.03 -8.76
CA ARG A 52 8.70 -13.64 -9.20
C ARG A 52 7.80 -13.25 -10.38
N GLU A 53 7.54 -14.20 -11.27
CA GLU A 53 6.65 -14.01 -12.41
C GLU A 53 5.23 -13.67 -11.94
N LEU A 54 4.70 -14.44 -10.98
CA LEU A 54 3.38 -14.21 -10.40
C LEU A 54 3.28 -12.84 -9.72
N LEU A 55 4.29 -12.45 -8.93
CA LEU A 55 4.36 -11.12 -8.33
C LEU A 55 4.38 -10.02 -9.38
N MET A 56 5.15 -10.21 -10.45
CA MET A 56 5.27 -9.23 -11.54
C MET A 56 3.98 -9.12 -12.37
N GLU A 57 3.30 -10.23 -12.63
CA GLU A 57 1.99 -10.24 -13.28
C GLU A 57 0.95 -9.50 -12.43
N ARG A 58 0.93 -9.79 -11.12
CA ARG A 58 0.03 -9.13 -10.19
C ARG A 58 0.29 -7.63 -10.14
N TYR A 59 1.56 -7.23 -10.04
CA TYR A 59 1.99 -5.84 -10.10
C TYR A 59 1.52 -5.14 -11.39
N LYS A 60 1.73 -5.76 -12.56
CA LYS A 60 1.29 -5.22 -13.85
C LYS A 60 -0.23 -5.00 -13.90
N GLN A 61 -1.01 -5.94 -13.39
CA GLN A 61 -2.48 -5.82 -13.33
C GLN A 61 -2.93 -4.62 -12.49
N ILE A 62 -2.28 -4.40 -11.34
CA ILE A 62 -2.57 -3.28 -10.44
C ILE A 62 -2.17 -1.96 -11.09
N VAL A 63 -0.93 -1.84 -11.55
CA VAL A 63 -0.39 -0.57 -12.08
C VAL A 63 -1.13 -0.10 -13.34
N ARG A 64 -1.60 -1.02 -14.20
CA ARG A 64 -2.43 -0.67 -15.36
C ARG A 64 -3.73 0.04 -15.00
N ARG A 65 -4.25 -0.20 -13.78
CA ARG A 65 -5.48 0.39 -13.27
C ARG A 65 -5.22 1.56 -12.33
N CYS A 66 -4.00 1.69 -11.79
CA CYS A 66 -3.64 2.71 -10.82
C CYS A 66 -3.65 4.13 -11.41
N ARG A 67 -4.12 5.09 -10.62
CA ARG A 67 -3.99 6.52 -10.93
C ARG A 67 -2.59 7.05 -10.63
N LYS A 68 -1.92 6.46 -9.64
CA LYS A 68 -0.60 6.86 -9.11
C LYS A 68 0.16 5.61 -8.66
N GLY A 69 1.49 5.64 -8.80
CA GLY A 69 2.39 4.66 -8.18
C GLY A 69 2.79 3.51 -9.12
N GLY A 70 4.10 3.40 -9.36
CA GLY A 70 4.73 2.29 -10.10
C GLY A 70 6.25 2.46 -10.30
N GLY A 71 6.86 3.44 -9.64
CA GLY A 71 8.26 3.83 -9.88
C GLY A 71 9.27 3.32 -8.85
N ILE A 72 8.81 2.84 -7.69
CA ILE A 72 9.71 2.56 -6.55
C ILE A 72 9.98 1.06 -6.30
N PHE A 73 9.21 0.17 -6.92
CA PHE A 73 9.34 -1.28 -6.74
C PHE A 73 10.49 -1.87 -7.58
N GLY A 74 11.58 -1.13 -7.74
CA GLY A 74 12.74 -1.52 -8.52
C GLY A 74 13.25 -0.42 -9.45
N PRO A 75 14.50 -0.55 -9.95
CA PRO A 75 15.11 0.42 -10.83
C PRO A 75 14.35 0.56 -12.15
N ARG A 76 14.61 1.63 -12.90
CA ARG A 76 13.89 1.99 -14.13
C ARG A 76 13.76 0.85 -15.15
N ASN A 77 14.75 -0.05 -15.23
CA ASN A 77 14.79 -1.21 -16.13
C ASN A 77 14.26 -2.52 -15.52
N LYS A 78 13.90 -2.52 -14.22
CA LYS A 78 13.32 -3.66 -13.49
C LYS A 78 12.17 -3.20 -12.58
N ARG A 79 11.20 -2.46 -13.14
CA ARG A 79 10.04 -1.98 -12.36
C ARG A 79 9.19 -3.17 -11.87
N GLY A 80 8.82 -3.14 -10.59
CA GLY A 80 8.02 -4.20 -9.96
C GLY A 80 8.84 -5.39 -9.46
N TRP A 81 10.16 -5.38 -9.65
CA TRP A 81 11.05 -6.47 -9.24
C TRP A 81 11.01 -6.75 -7.74
N PHE A 82 10.80 -5.72 -6.91
CA PHE A 82 10.74 -5.84 -5.45
C PHE A 82 9.30 -5.89 -4.89
N PHE A 83 8.29 -5.84 -5.76
CA PHE A 83 6.89 -5.74 -5.33
C PHE A 83 6.47 -6.93 -4.46
N GLY A 84 5.93 -6.61 -3.28
CA GLY A 84 5.30 -7.58 -2.39
C GLY A 84 6.28 -8.56 -1.75
N ARG A 85 7.59 -8.37 -1.92
CA ARG A 85 8.63 -9.22 -1.33
C ARG A 85 9.63 -8.39 -0.54
N GLU A 86 10.74 -7.98 -1.16
CA GLU A 86 11.70 -7.06 -0.54
C GLU A 86 11.08 -5.68 -0.23
N VAL A 87 10.08 -5.25 -1.01
CA VAL A 87 9.31 -4.03 -0.75
C VAL A 87 7.82 -4.38 -0.59
N PRO A 88 7.31 -4.40 0.65
CA PRO A 88 5.89 -4.57 0.92
C PRO A 88 5.05 -3.53 0.19
N ALA A 89 3.84 -3.90 -0.21
CA ALA A 89 2.98 -3.07 -1.03
C ALA A 89 1.56 -3.01 -0.46
N LEU A 90 1.05 -1.81 -0.24
CA LEU A 90 -0.35 -1.57 0.13
C LEU A 90 -1.12 -1.06 -1.09
N ILE A 91 -2.21 -1.74 -1.44
CA ILE A 91 -3.18 -1.27 -2.42
C ILE A 91 -4.41 -0.75 -1.69
N ILE A 92 -4.84 0.45 -2.07
CA ILE A 92 -6.06 1.08 -1.57
C ILE A 92 -7.06 1.06 -2.72
N LEU A 93 -8.16 0.34 -2.52
CA LEU A 93 -9.29 0.27 -3.45
C LEU A 93 -10.44 1.08 -2.86
N THR A 94 -10.88 2.11 -3.58
CA THR A 94 -12.06 2.90 -3.22
C THR A 94 -13.18 2.56 -4.18
N GLU A 95 -14.40 2.41 -3.68
CA GLU A 95 -15.58 2.18 -4.51
C GLU A 95 -15.75 3.32 -5.53
N GLY A 96 -15.77 2.98 -6.83
CA GLY A 96 -15.85 3.94 -7.94
C GLY A 96 -14.54 4.70 -8.24
N GLY A 97 -13.47 4.46 -7.47
CA GLY A 97 -12.17 5.10 -7.66
C GLY A 97 -11.14 4.22 -8.37
N LYS A 98 -10.07 4.85 -8.85
CA LYS A 98 -8.89 4.13 -9.36
C LYS A 98 -8.06 3.62 -8.17
N PRO A 99 -7.50 2.40 -8.23
CA PRO A 99 -6.58 1.91 -7.20
C PRO A 99 -5.41 2.86 -6.99
N GLU A 100 -4.94 2.90 -5.75
CA GLU A 100 -3.70 3.58 -5.37
C GLU A 100 -2.73 2.54 -4.78
N LEU A 101 -1.47 2.60 -5.18
CA LEU A 101 -0.43 1.65 -4.78
C LEU A 101 0.64 2.38 -3.97
N TYR A 102 0.91 1.91 -2.76
CA TYR A 102 1.92 2.41 -1.83
C TYR A 102 2.92 1.32 -1.46
N PRO A 103 4.17 1.63 -1.10
CA PRO A 103 4.73 2.98 -1.09
C PRO A 103 4.73 3.61 -2.50
N ALA A 104 4.75 4.93 -2.56
CA ALA A 104 4.65 5.66 -3.82
C ALA A 104 5.55 6.88 -3.83
N GLN A 105 6.23 7.11 -4.96
CA GLN A 105 6.90 8.37 -5.20
C GLN A 105 5.94 9.33 -5.93
N ILE A 106 5.70 10.49 -5.32
CA ILE A 106 4.81 11.54 -5.82
C ILE A 106 5.63 12.83 -5.85
N GLY A 107 6.00 13.29 -7.05
CA GLY A 107 6.98 14.38 -7.19
C GLY A 107 8.32 13.99 -6.57
N ASN A 108 8.83 14.82 -5.65
CA ASN A 108 10.06 14.58 -4.89
C ASN A 108 9.84 13.85 -3.56
N SER A 109 8.60 13.44 -3.24
CA SER A 109 8.28 12.84 -1.95
C SER A 109 7.97 11.36 -2.08
N LEU A 110 8.62 10.56 -1.24
CA LEU A 110 8.29 9.15 -1.02
C LEU A 110 7.25 9.06 0.09
N ILE A 111 6.06 8.56 -0.26
CA ILE A 111 5.00 8.28 0.71
C ILE A 111 5.06 6.79 1.06
N THR A 112 5.33 6.48 2.33
CA THR A 112 5.39 5.11 2.84
C THR A 112 4.00 4.56 3.15
N ILE A 113 3.93 3.24 3.40
CA ILE A 113 2.69 2.56 3.82
C ILE A 113 2.19 3.11 5.16
N SER A 114 3.09 3.31 6.13
CA SER A 114 2.73 3.87 7.44
C SER A 114 2.15 5.27 7.34
N GLU A 115 2.75 6.14 6.53
CA GLU A 115 2.28 7.53 6.35
C GLU A 115 0.88 7.58 5.73
N ILE A 116 0.61 6.76 4.70
CA ILE A 116 -0.72 6.76 4.08
C ILE A 116 -1.77 6.14 5.02
N LEU A 117 -1.43 5.10 5.78
CA LEU A 117 -2.34 4.50 6.76
C LEU A 117 -2.69 5.49 7.87
N LYS A 118 -1.71 6.20 8.44
CA LYS A 118 -1.95 7.27 9.42
C LYS A 118 -2.93 8.31 8.86
N LYS A 119 -2.71 8.77 7.62
CA LYS A 119 -3.58 9.75 6.95
C LYS A 119 -5.01 9.23 6.77
N LEU A 120 -5.19 7.97 6.39
CA LEU A 120 -6.51 7.34 6.24
C LEU A 120 -7.24 7.22 7.58
N LEU A 121 -6.53 6.80 8.62
CA LEU A 121 -7.06 6.64 9.96
C LEU A 121 -7.49 7.98 10.55
N SER A 122 -6.67 9.03 10.40
CA SER A 122 -7.01 10.38 10.86
C SER A 122 -8.26 10.95 10.15
N LYS A 123 -8.39 10.75 8.83
CA LYS A 123 -9.55 11.26 8.07
C LYS A 123 -10.89 10.61 8.45
N ARG A 124 -10.88 9.37 8.97
CA ARG A 124 -12.12 8.67 9.35
C ARG A 124 -12.48 8.83 10.83
N GLY A 125 -11.57 9.37 11.64
CA GLY A 125 -11.77 9.63 13.06
C GLY A 125 -12.18 11.08 13.39
N GLY A 126 -12.25 11.98 12.41
CA GLY A 126 -12.55 13.39 12.65
C GLY A 126 -13.48 13.98 11.60
N ASP A 127 -14.69 14.30 12.03
CA ASP A 127 -15.32 15.55 11.61
C ASP A 127 -14.39 16.65 12.14
N GLY A 128 -13.60 17.26 11.26
CA GLY A 128 -12.44 18.05 11.68
C GLY A 128 -11.60 18.52 10.50
N HIS A 129 -12.11 19.57 9.86
CA HIS A 129 -11.44 20.50 8.97
C HIS A 129 -9.89 20.50 9.09
N LEU A 130 -9.19 20.15 8.01
CA LEU A 130 -7.79 20.55 7.82
C LEU A 130 -7.66 21.25 6.46
N HIS A 131 -7.96 22.55 6.51
CA HIS A 131 -7.47 23.53 5.57
C HIS A 131 -5.94 23.61 5.74
N VAL A 132 -5.19 23.49 4.65
CA VAL A 132 -3.81 23.98 4.59
C VAL A 132 -3.67 24.73 3.27
N HIS A 133 -3.19 25.97 3.41
CA HIS A 133 -3.03 27.03 2.42
C HIS A 133 -2.58 26.60 1.02
#